data_AF-A0A6A3A382-F1
#
_entry.id   AF-A0A6A3A382-F1
#
_cell.length_a   1.000
_cell.length_b   1.000
_cell.length_c   1.000
_cell.angle_alpha   90.00
_cell.angle_beta   90.00
_cell.angle_gamma   90.00
#
_symmetry.space_group_name_H-M   'P 1'
#
loop_
_entity.id
_entity.type
_entity.pdbx_description
1 polymer ?
#
loop_
_entity_poly.entity_id
_entity_poly.type
_entity_poly.pdbx_seq_one_letter_code
_entity_poly.pdbx_strand_id
1 'polypeptide(L)'
;MVASALDQKLRDHLLSKNNLFSEGGSFASSFQRPILCIFDRNFELSAAIQHDFRYRPLVHDILGLKLNRLSVPGEKGGMKSYELDSSDPFWTANGSLEFPEVAVEIESQLNTYKKDVDEVNRTGGNAGADFDGTDLIGNTKHLMNAVNSLPELTERKQVIDKHTNIATVLLGQIKERSLDAYVKKENDMMDRGGIDRNELLAVLKGKGTKMDKLRFAITYIISSETINPAEAEAVEAALIESEVDTSAFQAVDALMEGKPNPEIDSYLVFDPPAPKSSSGSSSSHLKGPFKEAIVFMIGGGNYVEYGSLQDLAKHQQPVKNVIYGTTEILTGMEFVEQLSQLGHKMGLSNPVATSSATH
;
A
#
# COMPACT_ATOMS: atom_id res chain seq x y z
N MET A 1 -11.06 22.42 7.50
CA MET A 1 -11.69 23.11 6.34
C MET A 1 -12.46 22.13 5.45
N VAL A 2 -11.82 21.07 4.92
CA VAL A 2 -12.48 20.08 4.03
C VAL A 2 -13.64 19.35 4.72
N ALA A 3 -13.43 18.83 5.94
CA ALA A 3 -14.48 18.12 6.69
C ALA A 3 -15.75 18.97 6.88
N SER A 4 -15.61 20.24 7.27
CA SER A 4 -16.75 21.16 7.45
C SER A 4 -17.47 21.47 6.14
N ALA A 5 -16.74 21.65 5.04
CA ALA A 5 -17.33 21.88 3.72
C ALA A 5 -18.09 20.64 3.22
N LEU A 6 -17.55 19.45 3.47
CA LEU A 6 -18.20 18.18 3.14
C LEU A 6 -19.45 17.95 3.99
N ASP A 7 -19.40 18.18 5.30
CA ASP A 7 -20.57 18.10 6.19
C ASP A 7 -21.69 19.01 5.69
N GLN A 8 -21.38 20.27 5.37
CA GLN A 8 -22.36 21.21 4.82
C GLN A 8 -22.97 20.69 3.51
N LYS A 9 -22.15 20.15 2.60
CA LYS A 9 -22.63 19.58 1.33
C LYS A 9 -23.51 18.34 1.54
N LEU A 10 -23.16 17.46 2.48
CA LEU A 10 -23.96 16.28 2.82
C LEU A 10 -25.30 16.67 3.45
N ARG A 11 -25.31 17.67 4.33
CA ARG A 11 -26.55 18.22 4.93
C ARG A 11 -27.48 18.78 3.86
N ASP A 12 -26.95 19.63 2.98
CA ASP A 12 -27.75 20.26 1.92
C ASP A 12 -28.37 19.21 0.99
N HIS A 13 -27.63 18.14 0.72
CA HIS A 13 -28.09 17.03 -0.09
C HIS A 13 -29.13 16.15 0.64
N LEU A 14 -28.98 15.90 1.95
CA LEU A 14 -29.99 15.19 2.75
C LEU A 14 -31.33 15.93 2.83
N LEU A 15 -31.31 17.27 2.70
CA LEU A 15 -32.52 18.10 2.63
C LEU A 15 -33.19 18.08 1.24
N SER A 16 -32.50 17.58 0.21
CA SER A 16 -33.06 17.44 -1.14
C SER A 16 -34.12 16.35 -1.19
N LYS A 17 -35.24 16.63 -1.89
CA LYS A 17 -36.36 15.68 -2.09
C LYS A 17 -35.95 14.45 -2.91
N ASN A 18 -35.02 14.62 -3.85
CA ASN A 18 -34.38 13.52 -4.59
C ASN A 18 -32.91 13.51 -4.15
N ASN A 19 -32.60 12.64 -3.19
CA ASN A 19 -31.23 12.49 -2.70
C ASN A 19 -30.73 11.08 -2.99
N LEU A 20 -29.42 10.96 -3.23
CA LEU A 20 -28.69 9.69 -3.42
C LEU A 20 -28.95 8.64 -2.32
N PHE A 21 -29.43 9.04 -1.14
CA PHE A 21 -29.75 8.13 -0.03
C PHE A 21 -31.22 7.66 -0.02
N SER A 22 -32.05 8.19 -0.92
CA SER A 22 -33.49 7.91 -1.02
C SER A 22 -33.88 7.08 -2.26
N GLU A 23 -33.04 7.07 -3.31
CA GLU A 23 -33.32 6.33 -4.56
C GLU A 23 -32.92 4.85 -4.51
N GLY A 24 -32.10 4.44 -3.54
CA GLY A 24 -31.75 3.04 -3.28
C GLY A 24 -32.76 2.35 -2.36
N GLY A 25 -33.94 2.00 -2.90
CA GLY A 25 -34.89 1.14 -2.20
C GLY A 25 -34.18 -0.09 -1.62
N SER A 26 -34.25 -0.25 -0.30
CA SER A 26 -33.71 -1.36 0.51
C SER A 26 -32.39 -1.17 1.28
N PHE A 27 -31.81 0.05 1.38
CA PHE A 27 -30.75 0.31 2.40
C PHE A 27 -31.29 0.60 3.82
N ALA A 28 -32.61 0.73 3.99
CA ALA A 28 -33.24 1.06 5.27
C ALA A 28 -33.24 -0.07 6.31
N SER A 29 -32.84 -1.30 5.95
CA SER A 29 -32.97 -2.48 6.82
C SER A 29 -31.66 -3.10 7.33
N SER A 30 -30.49 -2.56 6.94
CA SER A 30 -29.19 -3.04 7.44
C SER A 30 -28.40 -1.87 8.06
N PHE A 31 -28.68 -1.61 9.34
CA PHE A 31 -28.24 -0.49 10.16
C PHE A 31 -26.74 -0.52 10.53
N GLN A 32 -25.83 -0.26 9.59
CA GLN A 32 -24.45 0.06 9.95
C GLN A 32 -24.03 1.35 9.27
N ARG A 33 -23.95 2.41 10.07
CA ARG A 33 -23.51 3.73 9.60
C ARG A 33 -22.04 3.61 9.21
N PRO A 34 -21.61 4.05 8.02
CA PRO A 34 -20.18 4.14 7.73
C PRO A 34 -19.57 5.32 8.48
N ILE A 35 -18.27 5.22 8.80
CA ILE A 35 -17.47 6.35 9.27
C ILE A 35 -16.59 6.89 8.14
N LEU A 36 -16.45 8.21 8.05
CA LEU A 36 -15.50 8.86 7.14
C LEU A 36 -14.46 9.58 7.99
N CYS A 37 -13.23 9.08 7.95
CA CYS A 37 -12.08 9.69 8.60
C CYS A 37 -11.32 10.53 7.56
N ILE A 38 -11.11 11.82 7.84
CA ILE A 38 -10.35 12.71 6.97
C ILE A 38 -9.10 13.15 7.71
N PHE A 39 -7.94 12.77 7.19
CA PHE A 39 -6.64 13.11 7.74
C PHE A 39 -5.92 14.11 6.82
N ASP A 40 -4.98 14.86 7.37
CA ASP A 40 -4.06 15.71 6.61
C ASP A 40 -2.66 15.08 6.70
N ARG A 41 -1.83 15.22 5.68
CA ARG A 41 -0.56 14.47 5.55
C ARG A 41 0.41 14.72 6.69
N ASN A 42 0.31 15.88 7.35
CA ASN A 42 1.09 16.20 8.55
C ASN A 42 0.78 15.27 9.74
N PHE A 43 -0.25 14.44 9.64
CA PHE A 43 -0.59 13.40 10.60
C PHE A 43 0.47 12.30 10.71
N GLU A 44 1.06 11.86 9.59
CA GLU A 44 2.08 10.80 9.57
C GLU A 44 3.04 11.02 8.40
N LEU A 45 4.14 11.74 8.63
CA LEU A 45 5.11 12.07 7.57
C LEU A 45 6.07 10.91 7.28
N SER A 46 6.38 10.09 8.29
CA SER A 46 7.21 8.88 8.21
C SER A 46 6.75 7.96 7.08
N ALA A 47 5.47 7.60 7.06
CA ALA A 47 4.87 6.74 6.05
C ALA A 47 5.02 7.25 4.62
N ALA A 48 5.06 8.57 4.42
CA ALA A 48 5.24 9.18 3.10
C ALA A 48 6.69 9.19 2.61
N ILE A 49 7.65 8.95 3.51
CA ILE A 49 9.08 9.13 3.25
C ILE A 49 9.84 7.81 3.36
N GLN A 50 9.47 6.90 4.25
CA GLN A 50 10.19 5.65 4.47
C GLN A 50 10.19 4.75 3.24
N HIS A 51 11.23 3.94 3.09
CA HIS A 51 11.23 2.83 2.16
C HIS A 51 10.39 1.69 2.74
N ASP A 52 9.68 0.97 1.88
CA ASP A 52 8.89 -0.20 2.24
C ASP A 52 9.37 -1.39 1.40
N PHE A 53 9.36 -2.58 1.99
CA PHE A 53 9.92 -3.79 1.38
C PHE A 53 8.86 -4.78 0.88
N ARG A 54 7.58 -4.41 0.96
CA ARG A 54 6.49 -5.16 0.36
C ARG A 54 6.41 -4.91 -1.14
N TYR A 55 5.87 -5.89 -1.86
CA TYR A 55 5.92 -5.92 -3.31
C TYR A 55 5.25 -4.73 -3.98
N ARG A 56 4.02 -4.38 -3.57
CA ARG A 56 3.26 -3.28 -4.18
C ARG A 56 3.88 -1.91 -3.90
N PRO A 57 4.25 -1.56 -2.66
CA PRO A 57 5.02 -0.35 -2.37
C PRO A 57 6.34 -0.27 -3.17
N LEU A 58 7.12 -1.34 -3.25
CA LEU A 58 8.34 -1.37 -4.05
C LEU A 58 8.10 -1.13 -5.54
N VAL A 59 7.13 -1.82 -6.14
CA VAL A 59 6.77 -1.61 -7.55
C VAL A 59 6.39 -0.15 -7.81
N HIS A 60 5.63 0.45 -6.90
CA HIS A 60 5.23 1.84 -7.02
C HIS A 60 6.41 2.81 -6.87
N ASP A 61 7.15 2.71 -5.77
CA ASP A 61 8.20 3.65 -5.39
C ASP A 61 9.46 3.53 -6.25
N ILE A 62 9.81 2.31 -6.67
CA ILE A 62 11.07 2.03 -7.37
C ILE A 62 10.90 1.96 -8.89
N LEU A 63 9.77 1.43 -9.37
CA LEU A 63 9.51 1.27 -10.81
C LEU A 63 8.53 2.29 -11.38
N GLY A 64 7.97 3.18 -10.56
CA GLY A 64 7.13 4.28 -11.00
C GLY A 64 5.77 3.84 -11.53
N LEU A 65 5.05 3.00 -10.78
CA LEU A 65 3.68 2.61 -11.12
C LEU A 65 2.77 3.85 -11.16
N LYS A 66 2.19 4.16 -12.32
CA LYS A 66 1.24 5.25 -12.49
C LYS A 66 0.05 4.82 -13.31
N LEU A 67 -1.17 5.15 -12.88
CA LEU A 67 -2.41 4.74 -13.54
C LEU A 67 -2.44 3.23 -13.82
N ASN A 68 -2.08 2.44 -12.80
CA ASN A 68 -1.95 0.97 -12.87
C ASN A 68 -0.95 0.48 -13.94
N ARG A 69 -0.07 1.34 -14.48
CA ARG A 69 0.88 0.97 -15.52
C ARG A 69 2.31 1.27 -15.09
N LEU A 70 3.22 0.35 -15.42
CA LEU A 70 4.66 0.56 -15.28
C LEU A 70 5.37 0.17 -16.58
N SER A 71 6.60 0.64 -16.76
CA SER A 71 7.48 0.24 -17.86
C SER A 71 8.84 -0.16 -17.32
N VAL A 72 9.29 -1.38 -17.64
CA VAL A 72 10.56 -1.94 -17.17
C VAL A 72 11.36 -2.53 -18.32
N PRO A 73 12.69 -2.67 -18.19
CA PRO A 73 13.48 -3.42 -19.16
C PRO A 73 12.92 -4.83 -19.38
N GLY A 74 12.88 -5.28 -20.64
CA GLY A 74 12.55 -6.66 -21.01
C GLY A 74 13.80 -7.54 -21.09
N GLU A 75 13.63 -8.85 -20.92
CA GLU A 75 14.72 -9.84 -20.96
C GLU A 75 15.54 -9.82 -22.28
N LYS A 76 14.91 -9.46 -23.40
CA LYS A 76 15.54 -9.40 -24.73
C LYS A 76 15.99 -7.99 -25.14
N GLY A 77 16.08 -7.06 -24.18
CA GLY A 77 16.31 -5.65 -24.42
C GLY A 77 15.02 -4.88 -24.76
N GLY A 78 15.08 -3.56 -24.66
CA GLY A 78 13.93 -2.67 -24.83
C GLY A 78 13.07 -2.52 -23.57
N MET A 79 12.13 -1.57 -23.60
CA MET A 79 11.17 -1.34 -22.52
C MET A 79 9.89 -2.13 -22.77
N LYS A 80 9.37 -2.79 -21.72
CA LYS A 80 8.11 -3.52 -21.73
C LYS A 80 7.16 -2.88 -20.71
N SER A 81 5.94 -2.59 -21.16
CA SER A 81 4.89 -2.03 -20.31
C SER A 81 3.98 -3.12 -19.77
N TYR A 82 3.62 -3.00 -18.50
CA TYR A 82 2.67 -3.87 -17.83
C TYR A 82 1.58 -3.07 -17.15
N GLU A 83 0.37 -3.64 -17.12
CA GLU A 83 -0.79 -3.12 -16.39
C GLU A 83 -1.06 -4.00 -15.18
N LEU A 84 -1.27 -3.40 -14.01
CA LEU A 84 -1.40 -4.05 -12.70
C LEU A 84 -2.69 -3.56 -12.02
N ASP A 85 -3.76 -4.31 -12.17
CA ASP A 85 -5.07 -3.99 -11.60
C ASP A 85 -5.70 -5.20 -10.89
N SER A 86 -6.97 -5.08 -10.49
CA SER A 86 -7.70 -6.13 -9.78
C SER A 86 -8.03 -7.37 -10.63
N SER A 87 -7.86 -7.32 -11.95
CA SER A 87 -8.01 -8.48 -12.83
C SER A 87 -6.78 -9.39 -12.80
N ASP A 88 -5.65 -8.90 -12.30
CA ASP A 88 -4.44 -9.68 -12.12
C ASP A 88 -4.48 -10.45 -10.79
N PRO A 89 -4.60 -11.80 -10.83
CA PRO A 89 -4.73 -12.60 -9.63
C PRO A 89 -3.43 -12.63 -8.81
N PHE A 90 -2.27 -12.60 -9.45
CA PHE A 90 -0.98 -12.62 -8.77
C PHE A 90 -0.76 -11.29 -8.03
N TRP A 91 -1.02 -10.18 -8.69
CA TRP A 91 -0.89 -8.85 -8.10
C TRP A 91 -1.83 -8.64 -6.90
N THR A 92 -3.05 -9.17 -6.99
CA THR A 92 -4.07 -9.05 -5.94
C THR A 92 -3.72 -9.92 -4.73
N ALA A 93 -3.26 -11.15 -4.95
CA ALA A 93 -2.89 -12.08 -3.88
C ALA A 93 -1.58 -11.69 -3.18
N ASN A 94 -0.58 -11.26 -3.95
CA ASN A 94 0.81 -11.18 -3.48
C ASN A 94 1.32 -9.73 -3.32
N GLY A 95 0.48 -8.74 -3.62
CA GLY A 95 0.88 -7.33 -3.56
C GLY A 95 1.30 -6.84 -2.17
N SER A 96 0.75 -7.42 -1.11
CA SER A 96 1.09 -7.06 0.28
C SER A 96 2.23 -7.89 0.87
N LEU A 97 2.71 -8.93 0.17
CA LEU A 97 3.78 -9.79 0.69
C LEU A 97 5.12 -9.05 0.73
N GLU A 98 5.96 -9.44 1.67
CA GLU A 98 7.36 -9.03 1.69
C GLU A 98 8.07 -9.53 0.43
N PHE A 99 8.98 -8.73 -0.11
CA PHE A 99 9.60 -9.03 -1.40
C PHE A 99 10.23 -10.44 -1.50
N PRO A 100 10.92 -10.98 -0.47
CA PRO A 100 11.44 -12.34 -0.51
C PRO A 100 10.35 -13.41 -0.69
N GLU A 101 9.17 -13.21 -0.10
CA GLU A 101 8.05 -14.14 -0.20
C GLU A 101 7.44 -14.16 -1.60
N VAL A 102 7.45 -13.03 -2.31
CA VAL A 102 7.01 -12.96 -3.71
C VAL A 102 7.88 -13.83 -4.61
N ALA A 103 9.19 -13.91 -4.36
CA ALA A 103 10.07 -14.80 -5.12
C ALA A 103 9.69 -16.28 -4.92
N VAL A 104 9.37 -16.67 -3.67
CA VAL A 104 8.90 -18.02 -3.33
C VAL A 104 7.59 -18.33 -4.05
N GLU A 105 6.67 -17.37 -4.08
CA GLU A 105 5.36 -17.57 -4.73
C GLU A 105 5.47 -17.66 -6.26
N ILE A 106 6.35 -16.87 -6.89
CA ILE A 106 6.65 -17.02 -8.33
C ILE A 106 7.17 -18.43 -8.62
N GLU A 107 8.10 -18.93 -7.81
CA GLU A 107 8.67 -20.27 -7.98
C GLU A 107 7.61 -21.36 -7.78
N SER A 108 6.75 -21.22 -6.77
CA SER A 108 5.61 -22.10 -6.50
C SER A 108 4.66 -22.19 -7.70
N GLN A 109 4.25 -21.05 -8.26
CA GLN A 109 3.37 -21.00 -9.41
C GLN A 109 4.02 -21.55 -10.68
N LEU A 110 5.31 -21.26 -10.90
CA LEU A 110 6.07 -21.80 -12.03
C LEU A 110 6.19 -23.32 -11.96
N ASN A 111 6.44 -23.88 -10.78
CA ASN A 111 6.52 -25.32 -10.56
C ASN A 111 5.17 -26.01 -10.77
N THR A 112 4.09 -25.38 -10.31
CA THR A 112 2.73 -25.88 -10.55
C THR A 112 2.40 -25.84 -12.05
N TYR A 113 2.66 -24.72 -12.72
CA TYR A 113 2.49 -24.60 -14.17
C TYR A 113 3.23 -25.68 -14.96
N LYS A 114 4.49 -25.98 -14.61
CA LYS A 114 5.27 -27.04 -15.28
C LYS A 114 4.60 -28.42 -15.14
N LYS A 115 4.11 -28.75 -13.93
CA LYS A 115 3.40 -30.00 -13.69
C LYS A 115 2.12 -30.11 -14.52
N ASP A 116 1.35 -29.03 -14.59
CA ASP A 116 0.09 -28.98 -15.34
C ASP A 116 0.33 -29.13 -16.86
N VAL A 117 1.39 -28.50 -17.37
CA VAL A 117 1.83 -28.66 -18.77
C VAL A 117 2.26 -30.11 -19.06
N ASP A 118 3.00 -30.74 -18.16
CA ASP A 118 3.43 -32.14 -18.31
C ASP A 118 2.25 -33.12 -18.27
N GLU A 119 1.19 -32.81 -17.51
CA GLU A 119 -0.06 -33.59 -17.52
C GLU A 119 -0.83 -33.45 -18.84
N VAL A 120 -0.95 -32.23 -19.37
CA VAL A 120 -1.54 -31.97 -20.70
C VAL A 120 -0.75 -32.68 -21.80
N ASN A 121 0.58 -32.64 -21.75
CA ASN A 121 1.43 -33.32 -22.73
C ASN A 121 1.30 -34.84 -22.67
N ARG A 122 1.15 -35.43 -21.46
CA ARG A 122 0.91 -36.87 -21.30
C ARG A 122 -0.46 -37.31 -21.83
N THR A 123 -1.48 -36.49 -21.61
CA THR A 123 -2.86 -36.78 -22.06
C THR A 123 -3.07 -36.51 -23.56
N GLY A 124 -2.36 -35.53 -24.13
CA GLY A 124 -2.42 -35.20 -25.56
C GLY A 124 -1.43 -35.96 -26.45
N GLY A 125 -0.32 -36.47 -25.90
CA GLY A 125 0.82 -37.03 -26.67
C GLY A 125 0.81 -38.54 -26.91
N ASN A 126 -0.10 -39.31 -26.33
CA ASN A 126 -0.09 -40.78 -26.43
C ASN A 126 -0.86 -41.35 -27.64
N ALA A 127 -0.87 -40.62 -28.77
CA ALA A 127 -1.55 -41.02 -30.00
C ALA A 127 -0.77 -42.07 -30.85
N GLY A 128 0.35 -42.61 -30.34
CA GLY A 128 1.27 -43.48 -31.11
C GLY A 128 1.46 -44.90 -30.58
N ALA A 129 0.72 -45.33 -29.55
CA ALA A 129 0.75 -46.72 -29.08
C ALA A 129 -0.47 -47.49 -29.62
N ASP A 130 -0.24 -48.70 -30.15
CA ASP A 130 -1.22 -49.58 -30.80
C ASP A 130 -2.59 -49.59 -30.09
N PHE A 131 -3.63 -49.24 -30.85
CA PHE A 131 -4.94 -48.87 -30.33
C PHE A 131 -5.90 -50.07 -30.38
N ASP A 132 -6.28 -50.60 -29.22
CA ASP A 132 -7.36 -51.58 -29.08
C ASP A 132 -8.71 -50.85 -28.99
N GLY A 133 -9.68 -51.25 -29.83
CA GLY A 133 -10.87 -50.46 -30.22
C GLY A 133 -11.92 -50.21 -29.13
N THR A 134 -11.63 -50.53 -27.87
CA THR A 134 -12.58 -50.45 -26.75
C THR A 134 -12.45 -49.20 -25.87
N ASP A 135 -11.37 -48.40 -25.98
CA ASP A 135 -11.09 -47.22 -25.11
C ASP A 135 -11.40 -45.83 -25.74
N LEU A 136 -12.06 -45.78 -26.90
CA LEU A 136 -12.24 -44.55 -27.69
C LEU A 136 -13.00 -43.40 -26.97
N ILE A 137 -13.97 -43.73 -26.11
CA ILE A 137 -14.87 -42.71 -25.51
C ILE A 137 -14.19 -41.98 -24.34
N GLY A 138 -13.34 -42.66 -23.57
CA GLY A 138 -12.58 -42.06 -22.47
C GLY A 138 -11.51 -41.08 -22.98
N ASN A 139 -10.70 -41.54 -23.94
CA ASN A 139 -9.58 -40.75 -24.47
C ASN A 139 -10.02 -39.48 -25.20
N THR A 140 -11.16 -39.50 -25.90
CA THR A 140 -11.69 -38.30 -26.59
C THR A 140 -12.08 -37.20 -25.59
N LYS A 141 -12.65 -37.57 -24.43
CA LYS A 141 -13.02 -36.62 -23.38
C LYS A 141 -11.79 -36.03 -22.68
N HIS A 142 -10.75 -36.83 -22.46
CA HIS A 142 -9.48 -36.38 -21.89
C HIS A 142 -8.72 -35.43 -22.83
N LEU A 143 -8.65 -35.74 -24.13
CA LEU A 143 -8.10 -34.86 -25.15
C LEU A 143 -8.86 -33.53 -25.24
N MET A 144 -10.19 -33.57 -25.22
CA MET A 144 -11.00 -32.36 -25.30
C MET A 144 -10.83 -31.46 -24.06
N ASN A 145 -10.72 -32.04 -22.87
CA ASN A 145 -10.41 -31.29 -21.65
C ASN A 145 -9.01 -30.66 -21.69
N ALA A 146 -8.01 -31.40 -22.19
CA ALA A 146 -6.63 -30.93 -22.33
C ALA A 146 -6.51 -29.78 -23.35
N VAL A 147 -7.24 -29.84 -24.47
CA VAL A 147 -7.30 -28.74 -25.45
C VAL A 147 -7.98 -27.50 -24.88
N ASN A 148 -9.04 -27.69 -24.07
CA ASN A 148 -9.76 -26.58 -23.45
C ASN A 148 -8.95 -25.84 -22.35
N SER A 149 -7.94 -26.48 -21.74
CA SER A 149 -7.10 -25.86 -20.71
C SER A 149 -5.87 -25.11 -21.27
N LEU A 150 -5.53 -25.29 -22.54
CA LEU A 150 -4.38 -24.61 -23.17
C LEU A 150 -4.45 -23.07 -23.12
N PRO A 151 -5.62 -22.42 -23.36
CA PRO A 151 -5.72 -20.97 -23.22
C PRO A 151 -5.44 -20.50 -21.79
N GLU A 152 -6.00 -21.19 -20.79
CA GLU A 152 -5.81 -20.88 -19.37
C GLU A 152 -4.34 -21.03 -18.96
N LEU A 153 -3.67 -22.11 -19.37
CA LEU A 153 -2.24 -22.30 -19.14
C LEU A 153 -1.40 -21.21 -19.80
N THR A 154 -1.79 -20.74 -20.99
CA THR A 154 -1.11 -19.66 -21.69
C THR A 154 -1.25 -18.33 -20.93
N GLU A 155 -2.45 -17.99 -20.48
CA GLU A 155 -2.70 -16.78 -19.67
C GLU A 155 -1.95 -16.84 -18.33
N ARG A 156 -2.00 -17.98 -17.64
CA ARG A 156 -1.25 -18.20 -16.40
C ARG A 156 0.26 -18.01 -16.61
N LYS A 157 0.81 -18.54 -17.70
CA LYS A 157 2.22 -18.31 -18.05
C LYS A 157 2.53 -16.83 -18.27
N GLN A 158 1.65 -16.09 -18.94
CA GLN A 158 1.84 -14.65 -19.15
C GLN A 158 1.89 -13.87 -17.83
N VAL A 159 1.03 -14.20 -16.86
CA VAL A 159 1.06 -13.63 -15.51
C VAL A 159 2.37 -13.95 -14.81
N ILE A 160 2.80 -15.23 -14.83
CA ILE A 160 4.08 -15.65 -14.22
C ILE A 160 5.26 -14.91 -14.85
N ASP A 161 5.36 -14.87 -16.19
CA ASP A 161 6.46 -14.21 -16.91
C ASP A 161 6.49 -12.70 -16.64
N LYS A 162 5.31 -12.07 -16.52
CA LYS A 162 5.16 -10.66 -16.15
C LYS A 162 5.76 -10.39 -14.77
N HIS A 163 5.33 -11.11 -13.74
CA HIS A 163 5.79 -10.88 -12.38
C HIS A 163 7.24 -11.32 -12.16
N THR A 164 7.70 -12.36 -12.87
CA THR A 164 9.11 -12.76 -12.91
C THR A 164 9.99 -11.62 -13.42
N ASN A 165 9.61 -10.96 -14.52
CA ASN A 165 10.37 -9.82 -15.04
C ASN A 165 10.37 -8.63 -14.07
N ILE A 166 9.20 -8.27 -13.51
CA ILE A 166 9.09 -7.17 -12.53
C ILE A 166 9.96 -7.44 -11.30
N ALA A 167 9.89 -8.65 -10.72
CA ALA A 167 10.67 -9.04 -9.57
C ALA A 167 12.18 -9.06 -9.86
N THR A 168 12.59 -9.48 -11.07
CA THR A 168 14.00 -9.47 -11.49
C THR A 168 14.54 -8.04 -11.57
N VAL A 169 13.78 -7.11 -12.15
CA VAL A 169 14.18 -5.70 -12.25
C VAL A 169 14.22 -5.04 -10.87
N LEU A 170 13.24 -5.31 -10.00
CA LEU A 170 13.25 -4.86 -8.61
C LEU A 170 14.46 -5.38 -7.85
N LEU A 171 14.77 -6.68 -7.95
CA LEU A 171 15.92 -7.28 -7.28
C LEU A 171 17.24 -6.60 -7.71
N GLY A 172 17.34 -6.21 -8.99
CA GLY A 172 18.46 -5.41 -9.49
C GLY A 172 18.57 -4.08 -8.78
N GLN A 173 17.47 -3.32 -8.70
CA GLN A 173 17.43 -2.02 -8.01
C GLN A 173 17.72 -2.13 -6.51
N ILE A 174 17.16 -3.13 -5.84
CA ILE A 174 17.40 -3.41 -4.42
C ILE A 174 18.88 -3.63 -4.17
N LYS A 175 19.55 -4.48 -4.96
CA LYS A 175 20.98 -4.79 -4.81
C LYS A 175 21.89 -3.61 -5.14
N GLU A 176 21.55 -2.86 -6.18
CA GLU A 176 22.33 -1.71 -6.64
C GLU A 176 22.33 -0.60 -5.59
N ARG A 177 21.16 -0.32 -5.01
CA ARG A 177 20.93 0.77 -4.05
C ARG A 177 21.09 0.33 -2.59
N SER A 178 21.14 -0.97 -2.32
CA SER A 178 21.12 -1.56 -0.97
C SER A 178 19.85 -1.20 -0.19
N LEU A 179 18.69 -1.25 -0.84
CA LEU A 179 17.42 -0.82 -0.24
C LEU A 179 17.03 -1.62 1.00
N ASP A 180 17.43 -2.90 1.05
CA ASP A 180 17.29 -3.76 2.23
C ASP A 180 17.94 -3.16 3.49
N ALA A 181 19.09 -2.49 3.33
CA ALA A 181 19.77 -1.83 4.44
C ALA A 181 19.07 -0.53 4.87
N TYR A 182 18.52 0.24 3.92
CA TYR A 182 17.75 1.44 4.22
C TYR A 182 16.48 1.09 5.01
N VAL A 183 15.63 0.21 4.47
CA VAL A 183 14.38 -0.19 5.14
C VAL A 183 14.64 -0.69 6.56
N LYS A 184 15.61 -1.62 6.70
CA LYS A 184 15.95 -2.17 8.02
C LYS A 184 16.33 -1.06 9.02
N LYS A 185 17.18 -0.13 8.59
CA LYS A 185 17.65 0.95 9.47
C LYS A 185 16.60 2.02 9.72
N GLU A 186 15.69 2.27 8.79
CA GLU A 186 14.55 3.16 8.98
C GLU A 186 13.60 2.59 10.01
N ASN A 187 13.24 1.30 9.89
CA ASN A 187 12.39 0.61 10.86
C ASN A 187 13.05 0.55 12.24
N ASP A 188 14.30 0.06 12.32
CA ASP A 188 15.07 0.01 13.59
C ASP A 188 15.10 1.38 14.30
N MET A 189 15.14 2.46 13.52
CA MET A 189 15.25 3.83 14.02
C MET A 189 13.91 4.39 14.51
N MET A 190 12.81 4.07 13.83
CA MET A 190 11.47 4.38 14.29
C MET A 190 11.12 3.59 15.56
N ASP A 191 11.59 2.34 15.66
CA ASP A 191 11.32 1.47 16.81
C ASP A 191 12.08 1.86 18.07
N ARG A 192 13.31 2.39 17.93
CA ARG A 192 14.20 2.71 19.05
C ARG A 192 14.26 4.20 19.40
N GLY A 193 13.52 5.05 18.69
CA GLY A 193 13.60 6.50 18.82
C GLY A 193 14.96 7.09 18.42
N GLY A 194 15.70 6.44 17.51
CA GLY A 194 16.99 6.93 17.04
C GLY A 194 17.96 5.88 16.49
N ILE A 195 19.14 6.34 16.07
CA ILE A 195 20.22 5.51 15.51
C ILE A 195 21.59 6.01 15.99
N ASP A 196 22.56 5.08 16.13
CA ASP A 196 23.94 5.46 16.40
C ASP A 196 24.53 6.34 15.28
N ARG A 197 25.32 7.34 15.67
CA ARG A 197 25.89 8.32 14.74
C ARG A 197 26.81 7.67 13.70
N ASN A 198 27.58 6.66 14.05
CA ASN A 198 28.48 6.01 13.10
C ASN A 198 27.68 5.15 12.11
N GLU A 199 26.62 4.49 12.58
CA GLU A 199 25.70 3.75 11.71
C GLU A 199 24.98 4.67 10.73
N LEU A 200 24.44 5.80 11.20
CA LEU A 200 23.84 6.85 10.36
C LEU A 200 24.82 7.29 9.26
N LEU A 201 26.06 7.63 9.64
CA LEU A 201 27.08 8.07 8.69
C LEU A 201 27.51 6.95 7.74
N ALA A 202 27.49 5.69 8.17
CA ALA A 202 27.82 4.55 7.33
C ALA A 202 26.78 4.37 6.21
N VAL A 203 25.48 4.45 6.54
CA VAL A 203 24.40 4.37 5.53
C VAL A 203 24.50 5.54 4.54
N LEU A 204 24.64 6.78 5.03
CA LEU A 204 24.72 7.98 4.17
C LEU A 204 25.96 7.98 3.25
N LYS A 205 27.07 7.36 3.66
CA LYS A 205 28.28 7.21 2.84
C LYS A 205 28.24 5.99 1.93
N GLY A 206 27.35 5.04 2.21
CA GLY A 206 27.20 3.79 1.48
C GLY A 206 26.53 3.92 0.12
N LYS A 207 26.01 2.79 -0.37
CA LYS A 207 25.20 2.69 -1.59
C LYS A 207 23.87 3.44 -1.44
N GLY A 208 23.17 3.62 -2.56
CA GLY A 208 21.90 4.32 -2.61
C GLY A 208 21.99 5.61 -3.41
N THR A 209 20.84 6.03 -3.94
CA THR A 209 20.71 7.29 -4.67
C THR A 209 20.78 8.47 -3.71
N LYS A 210 20.89 9.69 -4.28
CA LYS A 210 20.78 10.92 -3.48
C LYS A 210 19.43 11.01 -2.76
N MET A 211 18.37 10.51 -3.41
CA MET A 211 17.03 10.51 -2.85
C MET A 211 16.88 9.52 -1.70
N ASP A 212 17.45 8.32 -1.82
CA ASP A 212 17.43 7.32 -0.73
C ASP A 212 18.09 7.89 0.53
N LYS A 213 19.24 8.53 0.35
CA LYS A 213 19.99 9.18 1.43
C LYS A 213 19.24 10.35 2.06
N LEU A 214 18.56 11.15 1.24
CA LEU A 214 17.75 12.27 1.71
C LEU A 214 16.55 11.79 2.52
N ARG A 215 15.82 10.79 2.02
CA ARG A 215 14.68 10.16 2.71
C ARG A 215 15.14 9.60 4.06
N PHE A 216 16.23 8.84 4.07
CA PHE A 216 16.83 8.31 5.30
C PHE A 216 17.18 9.39 6.33
N ALA A 217 17.77 10.50 5.87
CA ALA A 217 18.10 11.63 6.74
C ALA A 217 16.85 12.34 7.30
N ILE A 218 15.79 12.44 6.50
CA ILE A 218 14.51 13.00 6.96
C ILE A 218 13.86 12.05 7.99
N THR A 219 13.84 10.75 7.72
CA THR A 219 13.36 9.73 8.67
C THR A 219 14.10 9.84 10.00
N TYR A 220 15.42 10.04 9.98
CA TYR A 220 16.21 10.31 11.18
C TYR A 220 15.79 11.55 11.95
N ILE A 221 15.45 12.64 11.26
CA ILE A 221 14.96 13.85 11.93
C ILE A 221 13.58 13.62 12.53
N ILE A 222 12.71 12.87 11.84
CA ILE A 222 11.36 12.55 12.30
C ILE A 222 11.40 11.62 13.51
N SER A 223 12.24 10.57 13.46
CA SER A 223 12.38 9.59 14.54
C SER A 223 13.08 10.16 15.77
N SER A 224 13.89 11.20 15.60
CA SER A 224 14.59 11.89 16.67
C SER A 224 13.66 12.96 17.25
N GLU A 225 12.65 12.53 18.01
CA GLU A 225 11.88 13.47 18.82
C GLU A 225 12.87 14.24 19.71
N THR A 226 12.80 15.56 19.64
CA THR A 226 13.68 16.54 20.30
C THR A 226 14.42 16.02 21.54
N ILE A 227 15.75 16.07 21.53
CA ILE A 227 16.62 15.73 22.67
C ILE A 227 16.15 16.48 23.94
N ASN A 228 15.32 15.82 24.76
CA ASN A 228 15.39 15.83 26.22
C ASN A 228 14.90 14.48 26.79
N PRO A 229 15.79 13.64 27.36
CA PRO A 229 15.82 12.21 27.05
C PRO A 229 15.47 11.28 28.24
N ALA A 230 14.86 11.77 29.32
CA ALA A 230 14.65 11.01 30.56
C ALA A 230 13.19 10.63 30.89
N GLU A 231 12.19 11.28 30.28
CA GLU A 231 10.76 10.98 30.49
C GLU A 231 10.19 10.02 29.42
N ALA A 232 10.83 9.91 28.26
CA ALA A 232 10.49 8.92 27.23
C ALA A 232 10.63 7.47 27.77
N GLU A 233 11.64 7.23 28.61
CA GLU A 233 12.02 5.93 29.17
C GLU A 233 10.92 5.29 30.06
N ALA A 234 9.96 6.06 30.58
CA ALA A 234 8.85 5.55 31.41
C ALA A 234 7.56 5.26 30.63
N VAL A 235 7.44 5.79 29.41
CA VAL A 235 6.22 5.67 28.57
C VAL A 235 6.44 4.68 27.42
N GLU A 236 7.66 4.61 26.89
CA GLU A 236 8.08 3.68 25.83
C GLU A 236 8.05 2.21 26.31
N ALA A 237 8.40 1.95 27.58
CA ALA A 237 8.45 0.61 28.17
C ALA A 237 7.09 -0.14 28.18
N ALA A 238 5.97 0.55 27.97
CA ALA A 238 4.63 -0.03 28.02
C ALA A 238 3.97 -0.23 26.64
N LEU A 239 4.57 0.25 25.54
CA LEU A 239 3.90 0.33 24.23
C LEU A 239 4.64 -0.42 23.09
N ILE A 240 5.81 -1.00 23.38
CA ILE A 240 6.75 -1.61 22.40
C ILE A 240 6.29 -2.97 21.80
N GLU A 241 5.18 -3.58 22.21
CA GLU A 241 4.91 -4.99 21.84
C GLU A 241 4.18 -5.21 20.48
N SER A 242 4.21 -4.29 19.49
CA SER A 242 3.47 -4.51 18.22
C SER A 242 4.04 -3.92 16.90
N GLU A 243 5.32 -3.58 16.80
CA GLU A 243 6.13 -3.59 15.54
C GLU A 243 5.60 -2.90 14.25
N VAL A 244 4.80 -1.82 14.29
CA VAL A 244 4.54 -0.93 13.13
C VAL A 244 4.13 0.48 13.61
N ASP A 245 4.56 1.56 12.93
CA ASP A 245 3.98 2.93 13.08
C ASP A 245 2.48 2.86 12.73
N THR A 246 1.64 2.94 13.76
CA THR A 246 0.21 2.66 13.68
C THR A 246 -0.63 3.86 14.07
N SER A 247 -0.11 5.08 14.16
CA SER A 247 -0.92 6.23 14.61
C SER A 247 -2.18 6.43 13.76
N ALA A 248 -2.08 6.29 12.43
CA ALA A 248 -3.23 6.24 11.52
C ALA A 248 -4.19 5.09 11.80
N PHE A 249 -3.62 3.92 11.99
CA PHE A 249 -4.32 2.70 12.28
C PHE A 249 -5.04 2.75 13.62
N GLN A 250 -4.41 3.27 14.68
CA GLN A 250 -4.92 3.35 16.04
C GLN A 250 -6.02 4.39 16.11
N ALA A 251 -5.86 5.51 15.41
CA ALA A 251 -6.92 6.49 15.24
C ALA A 251 -8.14 5.86 14.53
N VAL A 252 -7.94 5.16 13.41
CA VAL A 252 -9.03 4.51 12.66
C VAL A 252 -9.68 3.39 13.47
N ASP A 253 -8.92 2.50 14.12
CA ASP A 253 -9.48 1.41 14.93
C ASP A 253 -10.25 1.94 16.15
N ALA A 254 -9.68 2.91 16.87
CA ALA A 254 -10.35 3.55 18.00
C ALA A 254 -11.66 4.23 17.56
N LEU A 255 -11.65 4.94 16.43
CA LEU A 255 -12.84 5.54 15.83
C LEU A 255 -13.86 4.49 15.38
N MET A 256 -13.42 3.37 14.78
CA MET A 256 -14.28 2.28 14.33
C MET A 256 -14.93 1.53 15.50
N GLU A 257 -14.23 1.37 16.62
CA GLU A 257 -14.75 0.73 17.84
C GLU A 257 -15.51 1.71 18.76
N GLY A 258 -15.39 3.03 18.53
CA GLY A 258 -15.94 4.05 19.43
C GLY A 258 -15.27 4.06 20.81
N LYS A 259 -14.01 3.62 20.89
CA LYS A 259 -13.23 3.60 22.13
C LYS A 259 -12.71 5.01 22.44
N PRO A 260 -12.74 5.49 23.71
CA PRO A 260 -12.06 6.72 24.08
C PRO A 260 -10.57 6.60 23.79
N ASN A 261 -10.00 7.57 23.08
CA ASN A 261 -8.56 7.68 22.86
C ASN A 261 -8.17 9.18 22.93
N PRO A 262 -7.22 9.58 23.80
CA PRO A 262 -6.84 10.99 23.99
C PRO A 262 -6.40 11.69 22.69
N GLU A 263 -5.82 10.96 21.73
CA GLU A 263 -5.38 11.51 20.46
C GLU A 263 -6.56 11.87 19.55
N ILE A 264 -7.64 11.07 19.59
CA ILE A 264 -8.84 11.27 18.77
C ILE A 264 -9.86 12.21 19.42
N ASP A 265 -9.78 12.47 20.73
CA ASP A 265 -10.68 13.40 21.43
C ASP A 265 -10.58 14.83 20.87
N SER A 266 -9.46 15.15 20.21
CA SER A 266 -9.25 16.43 19.53
C SER A 266 -9.93 16.52 18.16
N TYR A 267 -10.46 15.41 17.63
CA TYR A 267 -10.96 15.35 16.26
C TYR A 267 -12.32 16.04 16.14
N LEU A 268 -12.53 16.70 15.00
CA LEU A 268 -13.82 17.29 14.67
C LEU A 268 -14.80 16.20 14.24
N VAL A 269 -15.87 16.02 15.01
CA VAL A 269 -16.94 15.07 14.71
C VAL A 269 -18.12 15.79 14.04
N PHE A 270 -18.56 15.22 12.91
CA PHE A 270 -19.73 15.69 12.17
C PHE A 270 -20.72 14.55 11.97
N ASP A 271 -21.98 14.80 12.31
CA ASP A 271 -23.11 13.89 12.02
C ASP A 271 -24.08 14.64 11.10
N PRO A 272 -23.98 14.48 9.77
CA PRO A 272 -24.80 15.26 8.82
C PRO A 272 -26.32 15.07 9.01
N PRO A 273 -26.84 13.87 9.33
CA PRO A 273 -28.24 13.68 9.74
C PRO A 273 -28.67 14.39 11.05
N ALA A 274 -27.75 14.61 12.00
CA ALA A 274 -28.08 15.23 13.29
C ALA A 274 -28.28 16.75 13.20
N PRO A 275 -28.96 17.41 14.15
CA PRO A 275 -29.13 18.87 14.14
C PRO A 275 -27.78 19.62 14.16
N LYS A 276 -27.70 20.78 13.50
CA LYS A 276 -26.46 21.61 13.45
C LYS A 276 -25.94 22.03 14.83
N SER A 277 -26.76 21.98 15.88
CA SER A 277 -26.32 22.29 17.26
C SER A 277 -25.36 21.25 17.84
N SER A 278 -25.21 20.06 17.24
CA SER A 278 -24.28 19.01 17.67
C SER A 278 -23.07 18.85 16.74
N SER A 279 -22.91 19.68 15.70
CA SER A 279 -21.78 19.57 14.76
C SER A 279 -20.51 20.25 15.29
N GLY A 280 -19.37 19.56 15.23
CA GLY A 280 -18.06 20.13 15.59
C GLY A 280 -17.76 20.16 17.09
N SER A 281 -18.55 19.47 17.91
CA SER A 281 -18.27 19.24 19.33
C SER A 281 -17.44 17.95 19.47
N SER A 282 -16.29 18.03 20.14
CA SER A 282 -15.49 16.86 20.54
C SER A 282 -16.19 15.97 21.57
N SER A 283 -17.27 16.45 22.20
CA SER A 283 -17.97 15.76 23.29
C SER A 283 -19.15 14.90 22.84
N SER A 284 -19.52 14.90 21.56
CA SER A 284 -20.49 13.93 21.02
C SER A 284 -19.75 12.67 20.58
N HIS A 285 -19.51 11.76 21.53
CA HIS A 285 -18.86 10.48 21.24
C HIS A 285 -19.61 9.75 20.11
N LEU A 286 -18.93 9.50 19.00
CA LEU A 286 -19.36 8.59 17.94
C LEU A 286 -19.69 7.24 18.58
N LYS A 287 -20.96 6.84 18.57
CA LYS A 287 -21.38 5.54 19.09
C LYS A 287 -21.15 4.48 18.01
N GLY A 288 -19.98 3.85 18.06
CA GLY A 288 -19.65 2.62 17.35
C GLY A 288 -20.39 1.39 17.91
N PRO A 289 -20.11 0.19 17.40
CA PRO A 289 -19.06 -0.14 16.42
C PRO A 289 -19.48 0.08 14.95
N PHE A 290 -18.53 0.49 14.12
CA PHE A 290 -18.68 0.69 12.68
C PHE A 290 -18.05 -0.48 11.91
N LYS A 291 -18.76 -1.02 10.91
CA LYS A 291 -18.22 -2.07 10.01
C LYS A 291 -17.60 -1.53 8.73
N GLU A 292 -17.95 -0.31 8.35
CA GLU A 292 -17.49 0.33 7.13
C GLU A 292 -16.80 1.64 7.46
N ALA A 293 -15.58 1.83 6.94
CA ALA A 293 -14.83 3.07 7.07
C ALA A 293 -14.33 3.53 5.69
N ILE A 294 -14.43 4.84 5.45
CA ILE A 294 -13.70 5.53 4.38
C ILE A 294 -12.60 6.33 5.07
N VAL A 295 -11.35 6.10 4.68
CA VAL A 295 -10.18 6.85 5.15
C VAL A 295 -9.68 7.70 4.01
N PHE A 296 -9.72 9.02 4.16
CA PHE A 296 -9.29 9.97 3.14
C PHE A 296 -8.12 10.82 3.62
N MET A 297 -6.96 10.66 2.98
CA MET A 297 -5.76 11.44 3.26
C MET A 297 -5.66 12.68 2.35
N ILE A 298 -5.60 13.87 2.95
CA ILE A 298 -5.38 15.13 2.23
C ILE A 298 -3.87 15.40 2.18
N GLY A 299 -3.34 15.74 1.01
CA GLY A 299 -1.93 16.09 0.86
C GLY A 299 -1.02 14.94 0.46
N GLY A 300 -1.61 13.87 -0.10
CA GLY A 300 -0.88 12.76 -0.67
C GLY A 300 -0.94 11.50 0.18
N GLY A 301 -1.16 10.38 -0.49
CA GLY A 301 -1.24 9.05 0.11
C GLY A 301 -0.33 8.08 -0.61
N ASN A 302 -0.17 6.87 -0.08
CA ASN A 302 0.69 5.88 -0.74
C ASN A 302 0.24 4.44 -0.48
N TYR A 303 0.98 3.49 -1.07
CA TYR A 303 0.68 2.07 -0.93
C TYR A 303 1.10 1.46 0.42
N VAL A 304 1.94 2.14 1.20
CA VAL A 304 2.31 1.73 2.56
C VAL A 304 1.09 1.82 3.45
N GLU A 305 0.46 3.00 3.49
CA GLU A 305 -0.74 3.26 4.28
C GLU A 305 -1.93 2.41 3.82
N TYR A 306 -2.13 2.33 2.51
CA TYR A 306 -3.14 1.44 1.93
C TYR A 306 -2.93 0.00 2.41
N GLY A 307 -1.72 -0.53 2.30
CA GLY A 307 -1.40 -1.90 2.74
C GLY A 307 -1.73 -2.12 4.21
N SER A 308 -1.24 -1.24 5.08
CA SER A 308 -1.47 -1.33 6.53
C SER A 308 -2.96 -1.29 6.90
N LEU A 309 -3.76 -0.43 6.25
CA LEU A 309 -5.21 -0.39 6.46
C LEU A 309 -5.92 -1.65 5.96
N GLN A 310 -5.51 -2.21 4.81
CA GLN A 310 -6.10 -3.45 4.30
C GLN A 310 -5.75 -4.66 5.17
N ASP A 311 -4.51 -4.73 5.66
CA ASP A 311 -4.07 -5.80 6.54
C ASP A 311 -4.83 -5.73 7.88
N LEU A 312 -4.98 -4.54 8.46
CA LEU A 312 -5.83 -4.33 9.64
C LEU A 312 -7.25 -4.83 9.41
N ALA A 313 -7.88 -4.36 8.34
CA ALA A 313 -9.28 -4.65 8.05
C ALA A 313 -9.56 -6.16 7.99
N LYS A 314 -8.62 -6.94 7.44
CA LYS A 314 -8.67 -8.40 7.33
C LYS A 314 -8.43 -9.14 8.66
N HIS A 315 -7.58 -8.60 9.54
CA HIS A 315 -7.26 -9.23 10.83
C HIS A 315 -8.33 -9.01 11.90
N GLN A 316 -9.24 -8.05 11.69
CA GLN A 316 -10.33 -7.74 12.62
C GLN A 316 -11.43 -8.81 12.59
N GLN A 317 -12.06 -9.02 13.75
CA GLN A 317 -13.17 -9.97 13.92
C GLN A 317 -14.37 -9.25 14.56
N PRO A 318 -15.46 -8.99 13.82
CA PRO A 318 -15.67 -9.32 12.41
C PRO A 318 -14.79 -8.49 11.46
N VAL A 319 -14.52 -9.04 10.27
CA VAL A 319 -13.79 -8.33 9.20
C VAL A 319 -14.45 -6.99 8.93
N LYS A 320 -13.63 -5.94 8.91
CA LYS A 320 -14.04 -4.56 8.64
C LYS A 320 -13.86 -4.27 7.15
N ASN A 321 -14.69 -3.40 6.60
CA ASN A 321 -14.54 -2.92 5.22
C ASN A 321 -13.94 -1.50 5.26
N VAL A 322 -12.72 -1.35 4.76
CA VAL A 322 -11.98 -0.07 4.77
C VAL A 322 -11.66 0.35 3.34
N ILE A 323 -12.21 1.49 2.92
CA ILE A 323 -11.90 2.14 1.65
C ILE A 323 -10.88 3.24 1.93
N TYR A 324 -9.71 3.14 1.32
CA TYR A 324 -8.69 4.18 1.39
C TYR A 324 -8.73 5.07 0.15
N GLY A 325 -8.64 6.38 0.35
CA GLY A 325 -8.57 7.39 -0.68
C GLY A 325 -7.61 8.51 -0.30
N THR A 326 -7.15 9.25 -1.29
CA THR A 326 -6.26 10.38 -1.10
C THR A 326 -6.41 11.38 -2.24
N THR A 327 -5.88 12.59 -2.08
CA THR A 327 -5.81 13.60 -3.14
C THR A 327 -4.96 13.14 -4.33
N GLU A 328 -3.87 12.43 -4.05
CA GLU A 328 -2.94 11.87 -5.03
C GLU A 328 -2.15 10.72 -4.39
N ILE A 329 -1.82 9.69 -5.18
CA ILE A 329 -0.94 8.61 -4.73
C ILE A 329 0.49 9.00 -5.11
N LEU A 330 1.36 9.16 -4.11
CA LEU A 330 2.72 9.66 -4.25
C LEU A 330 3.76 8.62 -3.87
N THR A 331 4.82 8.54 -4.65
CA THR A 331 6.06 7.87 -4.25
C THR A 331 6.78 8.70 -3.18
N GLY A 332 7.71 8.10 -2.44
CA GLY A 332 8.48 8.85 -1.44
C GLY A 332 9.37 9.91 -2.09
N MET A 333 9.79 9.66 -3.34
CA MET A 333 10.49 10.65 -4.16
C MET A 333 9.63 11.87 -4.46
N GLU A 334 8.43 11.66 -5.01
CA GLU A 334 7.52 12.76 -5.38
C GLU A 334 7.10 13.58 -4.16
N PHE A 335 6.88 12.93 -3.02
CA PHE A 335 6.56 13.64 -1.78
C PHE A 335 7.71 14.56 -1.32
N VAL A 336 8.95 14.06 -1.30
CA VAL A 336 10.13 14.87 -0.94
C VAL A 336 10.38 15.99 -1.95
N GLU A 337 10.06 15.80 -3.23
CA GLU A 337 10.09 16.87 -4.23
C GLU A 337 9.07 17.97 -3.94
N GLN A 338 7.84 17.63 -3.52
CA GLN A 338 6.85 18.62 -3.09
C GLN A 338 7.34 19.41 -1.85
N LEU A 339 7.93 18.73 -0.86
CA LEU A 339 8.55 19.40 0.30
C LEU A 339 9.69 20.32 -0.12
N SER A 340 10.51 19.88 -1.08
CA SER A 340 11.59 20.71 -1.62
C SER A 340 11.05 21.98 -2.28
N GLN A 341 9.99 21.87 -3.08
CA GLN A 341 9.33 23.04 -3.69
C GLN A 341 8.76 24.00 -2.64
N LEU A 342 8.19 23.47 -1.55
CA LEU A 342 7.73 24.28 -0.43
C LEU A 342 8.91 25.04 0.22
N GLY A 343 10.02 24.37 0.48
CA GLY A 343 11.24 24.99 1.02
C GLY A 343 11.77 26.13 0.15
N HIS A 344 11.75 25.97 -1.19
CA HIS A 344 12.12 27.04 -2.12
C HIS A 344 11.17 28.24 -2.02
N LYS A 345 9.85 28.00 -1.97
CA LYS A 345 8.84 29.06 -1.82
C LYS A 345 8.96 29.80 -0.48
N MET A 346 9.46 29.12 0.55
CA MET A 346 9.74 29.69 1.87
C MET A 346 11.09 30.42 1.94
N GLY A 347 11.89 30.41 0.87
CA GLY A 347 13.21 31.05 0.83
C GLY A 347 14.32 30.28 1.56
N LEU A 348 14.12 28.99 1.82
CA LEU A 348 15.08 28.15 2.56
C LEU A 348 16.19 27.55 1.68
N SER A 349 16.15 27.76 0.37
CA SER A 349 17.17 27.28 -0.56
C SER A 349 18.37 28.22 -0.60
N ASN A 350 19.54 27.75 -0.17
CA ASN A 350 20.82 28.38 -0.53
C ASN A 350 21.14 28.05 -2.00
N PRO A 351 21.73 28.98 -2.78
CA PRO A 351 22.18 28.69 -4.13
C PRO A 351 23.32 27.67 -4.05
N VAL A 352 23.02 26.41 -4.35
CA VAL A 352 24.08 25.42 -4.62
C VAL A 352 24.77 25.90 -5.89
N ALA A 353 26.05 26.27 -5.75
CA ALA A 353 26.90 26.67 -6.87
C ALA A 353 26.80 25.59 -7.95
N THR A 354 26.21 25.97 -9.08
CA THR A 354 26.28 25.19 -10.31
C THR A 354 27.75 25.15 -10.70
N SER A 355 28.46 24.06 -10.37
CA SER A 355 29.76 23.83 -10.98
C SER A 355 29.49 23.58 -12.46
N SER A 356 29.72 24.60 -13.26
CA SER A 356 29.82 24.52 -14.71
C SER A 356 30.83 23.43 -15.08
N ALA A 357 30.34 22.24 -15.40
CA ALA A 357 31.14 21.25 -16.11
C ALA A 357 31.21 21.70 -17.58
N THR A 358 32.23 22.50 -17.87
CA THR A 358 32.76 22.64 -19.23
C THR A 358 33.68 21.46 -19.53
N HIS A 359 33.39 20.83 -20.68
CA HIS A 359 34.11 19.77 -21.40
C HIS A 359 33.85 18.31 -21.04
#